data_AF-A0A842XY19-F1
#
_entry.id   AF-A0A842XY19-F1
#
_cell.length_a   1.000
_cell.length_b   1.000
_cell.length_c   1.000
_cell.angle_alpha   90.00
_cell.angle_beta   90.00
_cell.angle_gamma   90.00
#
_symmetry.space_group_name_H-M   'P 1'
#
loop_
_entity.id
_entity.type
_entity.pdbx_description
1 polymer ?
#
loop_
_entity_poly.entity_id
_entity_poly.type
_entity_poly.pdbx_seq_one_letter_code
_entity_poly.pdbx_strand_id
1 'polypeptide(L)'
;MRLSQDYKKEAINILIGFSVLLFPFFETSYLLLAFLAGTLVVSRINPDSDIFKFLARDSETRSGKLTGLVQLFITTGILLLVSLILGEERFPLFIIGSALAITAFGQGATGIFSFIEHMYKPDTPESRHRLASAKSSIVFLTAGGSFAFLASAWIWMWGNTLSNESFGMLFFLAILGAITGALLGSIIISEENIILPFGSAMTMLLFYTFGFSYYVETWYLVKVLFLAFALGYLAYKVRIADISAMLSATLLGVVIIISSGLDWFFILLSFFLLGGVFTRYKYSYKLARGIAEGKGGVRGYKNVFSNSLAALSLSVAYGVFPSHGEILLAAFLGSVATAAGDTLASEIGETYRGEPRMITTFKKVPAGTDGGISILGEGASLFGSSVIALLAFMFIHNDINLVAAVVAGGFIGTNIDSVFGATFQQKGYLSNNGVNLFATISGALISGIIYYMLGS
;
A
#
# COMPACT_ATOMS: atom_id res chain seq x y z
N MET A 1 -12.18 35.61 -3.01
CA MET A 1 -11.87 35.30 -4.42
C MET A 1 -11.21 33.93 -4.61
N ARG A 2 -10.15 33.56 -3.84
CA ARG A 2 -9.51 32.22 -3.86
C ARG A 2 -10.48 31.04 -3.67
N LEU A 3 -11.39 31.12 -2.70
CA LEU A 3 -12.43 30.12 -2.42
C LEU A 3 -13.32 29.74 -3.63
N SER A 4 -13.54 30.66 -4.59
CA SER A 4 -14.41 30.39 -5.74
C SER A 4 -13.72 29.60 -6.87
N GLN A 5 -12.39 29.57 -6.89
CA GLN A 5 -11.62 28.88 -7.96
C GLN A 5 -11.38 27.41 -7.64
N ASP A 6 -11.21 27.04 -6.37
CA ASP A 6 -11.07 25.63 -5.96
C ASP A 6 -12.31 24.78 -6.26
N TYR A 7 -13.52 25.32 -6.09
CA TYR A 7 -14.77 24.61 -6.42
C TYR A 7 -14.92 24.33 -7.92
N LYS A 8 -14.54 25.29 -8.78
CA LYS A 8 -14.64 25.15 -10.25
C LYS A 8 -13.76 24.02 -10.76
N LYS A 9 -12.56 23.88 -10.20
CA LYS A 9 -11.63 22.79 -10.51
C LYS A 9 -12.23 21.42 -10.21
N GLU A 10 -12.85 21.23 -9.04
CA GLU A 10 -13.41 19.92 -8.70
C GLU A 10 -14.57 19.54 -9.61
N ALA A 11 -15.39 20.52 -10.02
CA ALA A 11 -16.42 20.31 -11.02
C ALA A 11 -15.83 19.87 -12.37
N ILE A 12 -14.68 20.42 -12.79
CA ILE A 12 -14.01 20.03 -14.04
C ILE A 12 -13.45 18.61 -13.98
N ASN A 13 -12.78 18.24 -12.88
CA ASN A 13 -12.30 16.87 -12.68
C ASN A 13 -13.47 15.87 -12.78
N ILE A 14 -14.59 16.17 -12.13
CA ILE A 14 -15.82 15.38 -12.18
C ILE A 14 -16.37 15.32 -13.61
N LEU A 15 -16.42 16.44 -14.33
CA LEU A 15 -16.86 16.49 -15.73
C LEU A 15 -16.01 15.61 -16.65
N ILE A 16 -14.68 15.63 -16.48
CA ILE A 16 -13.78 14.74 -17.22
C ILE A 16 -14.01 13.28 -16.83
N GLY A 17 -14.29 13.02 -15.55
CA GLY A 17 -14.68 11.70 -15.06
C GLY A 17 -15.87 11.12 -15.81
N PHE A 18 -16.85 11.93 -16.22
CA PHE A 18 -18.01 11.47 -17.00
C PHE A 18 -17.66 11.01 -18.42
N SER A 19 -16.45 11.28 -18.93
CA SER A 19 -16.01 10.72 -20.23
C SER A 19 -16.00 9.19 -20.25
N VAL A 20 -15.92 8.52 -19.09
CA VAL A 20 -16.02 7.06 -18.96
C VAL A 20 -17.35 6.51 -19.52
N LEU A 21 -18.41 7.33 -19.57
CA LEU A 21 -19.70 6.91 -20.13
C LEU A 21 -19.62 6.66 -21.64
N LEU A 22 -18.66 7.27 -22.32
CA LEU A 22 -18.45 7.10 -23.75
C LEU A 22 -17.63 5.86 -24.09
N PHE A 23 -16.84 5.33 -23.14
CA PHE A 23 -15.89 4.23 -23.39
C PHE A 23 -16.51 3.02 -24.11
N PRO A 24 -17.72 2.56 -23.78
CA PRO A 24 -18.28 1.34 -24.38
C PRO A 24 -18.63 1.48 -25.86
N PHE A 25 -18.77 2.72 -26.33
CA PHE A 25 -19.27 3.02 -27.67
C PHE A 25 -18.16 3.30 -28.68
N PHE A 26 -16.89 3.25 -28.24
CA PHE A 26 -15.73 3.51 -29.08
C PHE A 26 -14.67 2.43 -28.90
N GLU A 27 -14.01 2.04 -29.98
CA GLU A 27 -12.86 1.14 -29.89
C GLU A 27 -11.72 1.80 -29.11
N THR A 28 -10.89 0.96 -28.46
CA THR A 28 -9.70 1.40 -27.70
C THR A 28 -8.79 2.31 -28.54
N SER A 29 -8.68 2.09 -29.85
CA SER A 29 -7.89 2.91 -30.78
C SER A 29 -8.43 4.35 -30.89
N TYR A 30 -9.75 4.53 -31.01
CA TYR A 30 -10.40 5.84 -31.08
C TYR A 30 -10.34 6.57 -29.75
N LEU A 31 -10.53 5.86 -28.64
CA LEU A 31 -10.36 6.43 -27.30
C LEU A 31 -8.92 6.91 -27.11
N LEU A 32 -7.91 6.11 -27.48
CA LEU A 32 -6.51 6.49 -27.42
C LEU A 32 -6.24 7.78 -28.20
N LEU A 33 -6.71 7.84 -29.46
CA LEU A 33 -6.58 9.04 -30.29
C LEU A 33 -7.26 10.25 -29.66
N ALA A 34 -8.44 10.10 -29.07
CA ALA A 34 -9.15 11.18 -28.39
C ALA A 34 -8.38 11.73 -27.19
N PHE A 35 -7.80 10.86 -26.35
CA PHE A 35 -6.99 11.29 -25.20
C PHE A 35 -5.63 11.90 -25.61
N LEU A 36 -4.99 11.40 -26.68
CA LEU A 36 -3.78 12.01 -27.23
C LEU A 36 -4.06 13.37 -27.88
N ALA A 37 -5.14 13.49 -28.67
CA ALA A 37 -5.58 14.75 -29.25
C ALA A 37 -5.97 15.75 -28.15
N GLY A 38 -6.71 15.30 -27.14
CA GLY A 38 -7.06 16.10 -25.97
C GLY A 38 -5.83 16.62 -25.23
N THR A 39 -4.78 15.79 -25.07
CA THR A 39 -3.50 16.23 -24.52
C THR A 39 -2.90 17.40 -25.31
N LEU A 40 -2.87 17.30 -26.63
CA LEU A 40 -2.34 18.36 -27.51
C LEU A 40 -3.20 19.63 -27.47
N VAL A 41 -4.52 19.50 -27.38
CA VAL A 41 -5.44 20.63 -27.29
C VAL A 41 -5.26 21.34 -25.94
N VAL A 42 -5.36 20.60 -24.83
CA VAL A 42 -5.27 21.13 -23.46
C VAL A 42 -3.91 21.77 -23.20
N SER A 43 -2.82 21.18 -23.70
CA SER A 43 -1.47 21.74 -23.55
C SER A 43 -1.22 23.04 -24.32
N ARG A 44 -2.08 23.36 -25.30
CA ARG A 44 -2.00 24.58 -26.13
C ARG A 44 -3.04 25.65 -25.78
N ILE A 45 -3.88 25.43 -24.76
CA ILE A 45 -4.85 26.44 -24.34
C ILE A 45 -4.10 27.69 -23.85
N ASN A 46 -4.44 28.85 -24.42
CA ASN A 46 -3.79 30.12 -24.09
C ASN A 46 -4.05 30.49 -22.60
N PRO A 47 -3.00 30.75 -21.80
CA PRO A 47 -3.11 31.16 -20.40
C PRO A 47 -4.02 32.35 -20.13
N ASP A 48 -4.13 33.28 -21.08
CA ASP A 48 -4.94 34.49 -20.93
C ASP A 48 -6.43 34.27 -21.22
N SER A 49 -6.78 33.14 -21.84
CA SER A 49 -8.16 32.82 -22.21
C SER A 49 -9.04 32.53 -21.00
N ASP A 50 -10.34 32.82 -21.14
CA ASP A 50 -11.32 32.48 -20.11
C ASP A 50 -11.41 30.96 -19.89
N ILE A 51 -11.16 30.16 -20.94
CA ILE A 51 -11.10 28.71 -20.86
C ILE A 51 -9.95 28.26 -19.95
N PHE A 52 -8.75 28.83 -20.11
CA PHE A 52 -7.64 28.52 -19.22
C PHE A 52 -7.93 28.94 -17.78
N LYS A 53 -8.41 30.17 -17.56
CA LYS A 53 -8.77 30.67 -16.23
C LYS A 53 -9.86 29.86 -15.56
N PHE A 54 -10.74 29.24 -16.35
CA PHE A 54 -11.75 28.31 -15.86
C PHE A 54 -11.14 26.96 -15.47
N LEU A 55 -10.19 26.44 -16.25
CA LEU A 55 -9.57 25.12 -16.06
C LEU A 55 -8.40 25.09 -15.07
N ALA A 56 -7.68 26.20 -14.90
CA ALA A 56 -6.41 26.26 -14.20
C ALA A 56 -6.52 26.37 -12.67
N ARG A 57 -5.62 25.68 -11.97
CA ARG A 57 -5.34 25.83 -10.52
C ARG A 57 -4.61 27.13 -10.19
N ASP A 58 -4.56 27.53 -8.92
CA ASP A 58 -3.72 28.66 -8.46
C ASP A 58 -2.21 28.46 -8.71
N SER A 59 -1.73 27.21 -8.66
CA SER A 59 -0.35 26.85 -9.03
C SER A 59 -0.15 26.86 -10.55
N GLU A 60 -1.14 26.39 -11.31
CA GLU A 60 -1.14 26.34 -12.77
C GLU A 60 -1.33 27.71 -13.43
N THR A 61 -2.07 28.61 -12.77
CA THR A 61 -2.19 30.02 -13.15
C THR A 61 -0.83 30.70 -13.03
N ARG A 62 -0.03 30.31 -12.03
CA ARG A 62 1.36 30.79 -11.87
C ARG A 62 2.31 30.17 -12.89
N SER A 63 2.10 28.91 -13.28
CA SER A 63 2.96 28.23 -14.26
C SER A 63 2.54 28.46 -15.73
N GLY A 64 1.34 29.01 -15.97
CA GLY A 64 0.77 29.20 -17.30
C GLY A 64 0.46 27.88 -18.02
N LYS A 65 0.31 26.76 -17.32
CA LYS A 65 0.07 25.43 -17.92
C LYS A 65 -0.91 24.60 -17.12
N LEU A 66 -1.85 23.95 -17.81
CA LEU A 66 -2.83 23.00 -17.24
C LEU A 66 -2.21 21.62 -16.97
N THR A 67 -1.14 21.58 -16.18
CA THR A 67 -0.32 20.38 -15.98
C THR A 67 -1.12 19.19 -15.46
N GLY A 68 -2.03 19.40 -14.52
CA GLY A 68 -2.83 18.33 -13.92
C GLY A 68 -3.78 17.65 -14.91
N LEU A 69 -4.40 18.43 -15.81
CA LEU A 69 -5.28 17.89 -16.85
C LEU A 69 -4.49 17.20 -17.95
N VAL A 70 -3.39 17.82 -18.40
CA VAL A 70 -2.47 17.23 -19.38
C VAL A 70 -1.96 15.87 -18.88
N GLN A 71 -1.55 15.78 -17.62
CA GLN A 71 -1.08 14.53 -17.03
C GLN A 71 -2.17 13.46 -16.94
N LEU A 72 -3.40 13.83 -16.58
CA LEU A 72 -4.52 12.88 -16.55
C LEU A 72 -4.77 12.30 -17.95
N PHE A 73 -4.81 13.16 -18.97
CA PHE A 73 -5.02 12.73 -20.36
C PHE A 73 -3.87 11.86 -20.89
N ILE A 74 -2.62 12.24 -20.61
CA ILE A 74 -1.43 11.44 -20.96
C ILE A 74 -1.52 10.07 -20.30
N THR A 75 -1.85 10.02 -19.00
CA THR A 75 -1.86 8.76 -18.27
C THR A 75 -2.95 7.83 -18.77
N THR A 76 -4.17 8.34 -18.97
CA THR A 76 -5.25 7.55 -19.57
C THR A 76 -4.89 7.10 -20.98
N GLY A 77 -4.24 7.96 -21.79
CA GLY A 77 -3.70 7.59 -23.10
C GLY A 77 -2.65 6.47 -23.01
N ILE A 78 -1.73 6.51 -22.05
CA ILE A 78 -0.75 5.43 -21.83
C ILE A 78 -1.46 4.13 -21.46
N LEU A 79 -2.45 4.16 -20.56
CA LEU A 79 -3.21 2.96 -20.18
C LEU A 79 -3.96 2.37 -21.38
N LEU A 80 -4.59 3.21 -22.20
CA LEU A 80 -5.26 2.78 -23.44
C LEU A 80 -4.27 2.21 -24.45
N LEU A 81 -3.08 2.79 -24.59
CA LEU A 81 -2.02 2.25 -25.43
C LEU A 81 -1.57 0.86 -24.95
N VAL A 82 -1.39 0.67 -23.65
CA VAL A 82 -1.02 -0.63 -23.08
C VAL A 82 -2.15 -1.64 -23.32
N SER A 83 -3.42 -1.26 -23.15
CA SER A 83 -4.56 -2.13 -23.47
C SER A 83 -4.63 -2.49 -24.96
N LEU A 84 -4.36 -1.54 -25.86
CA LEU A 84 -4.27 -1.81 -27.29
C LEU A 84 -3.16 -2.82 -27.64
N ILE A 85 -2.01 -2.74 -26.95
CA ILE A 85 -0.88 -3.65 -27.17
C ILE A 85 -1.14 -5.05 -26.60
N LEU A 86 -1.72 -5.13 -25.39
CA LEU A 86 -1.96 -6.40 -24.69
C LEU A 86 -3.26 -7.09 -25.10
N GLY A 87 -4.20 -6.35 -25.70
CA GLY A 87 -5.56 -6.77 -25.97
C GLY A 87 -6.51 -6.54 -24.78
N GLU A 88 -7.77 -6.24 -25.07
CA GLU A 88 -8.80 -5.95 -24.07
C GLU A 88 -9.11 -7.15 -23.16
N GLU A 89 -8.84 -8.38 -23.60
CA GLU A 89 -8.96 -9.57 -22.74
C GLU A 89 -8.01 -9.54 -21.55
N ARG A 90 -6.78 -9.07 -21.77
CA ARG A 90 -5.72 -9.01 -20.74
C ARG A 90 -5.77 -7.71 -19.96
N PHE A 91 -6.12 -6.61 -20.62
CA PHE A 91 -6.26 -5.31 -19.96
C PHE A 91 -7.56 -4.62 -20.38
N PRO A 92 -8.67 -4.92 -19.71
CA PRO A 92 -9.99 -4.45 -20.10
C PRO A 92 -10.20 -2.94 -19.94
N LEU A 93 -11.04 -2.37 -20.81
CA LEU A 93 -11.45 -0.96 -20.76
C LEU A 93 -12.11 -0.57 -19.42
N PHE A 94 -12.83 -1.47 -18.76
CA PHE A 94 -13.47 -1.17 -17.48
C PHE A 94 -12.43 -0.88 -16.37
N ILE A 95 -11.22 -1.44 -16.43
CA ILE A 95 -10.14 -1.14 -15.47
C ILE A 95 -9.64 0.29 -15.70
N ILE A 96 -9.45 0.68 -16.97
CA ILE A 96 -8.98 2.01 -17.36
C ILE A 96 -10.04 3.06 -16.99
N GLY A 97 -11.30 2.81 -17.32
CA GLY A 97 -12.42 3.68 -16.95
C GLY A 97 -12.56 3.82 -15.43
N SER A 98 -12.39 2.73 -14.69
CA SER A 98 -12.36 2.75 -13.22
C SER A 98 -11.24 3.63 -12.68
N ALA A 99 -10.02 3.50 -13.21
CA ALA A 99 -8.88 4.28 -12.76
C ALA A 99 -9.04 5.79 -13.03
N LEU A 100 -9.63 6.13 -14.19
CA LEU A 100 -10.02 7.50 -14.51
C LEU A 100 -11.09 8.01 -13.53
N ALA A 101 -12.12 7.22 -13.26
CA ALA A 101 -13.19 7.57 -12.33
C ALA A 101 -12.68 7.75 -10.88
N ILE A 102 -11.81 6.86 -10.38
CA ILE A 102 -11.17 6.98 -9.06
C ILE A 102 -10.49 8.32 -8.93
N THR A 103 -9.69 8.69 -9.94
CA THR A 103 -8.92 9.93 -9.91
C THR A 103 -9.84 11.15 -10.01
N ALA A 104 -10.74 11.16 -10.99
CA ALA A 104 -11.64 12.27 -11.26
C ALA A 104 -12.62 12.55 -10.09
N PHE A 105 -13.39 11.53 -9.69
CA PHE A 105 -14.42 11.67 -8.67
C PHE A 105 -13.83 11.64 -7.25
N GLY A 106 -12.80 10.82 -7.01
CA GLY A 106 -12.13 10.76 -5.71
C GLY A 106 -11.45 12.08 -5.36
N GLN A 107 -10.65 12.65 -6.26
CA GLN A 107 -10.05 13.97 -6.05
C GLN A 107 -11.11 15.07 -6.00
N GLY A 108 -12.11 15.03 -6.91
CA GLY A 108 -13.23 15.96 -6.96
C GLY A 108 -13.97 16.08 -5.64
N ALA A 109 -14.46 14.95 -5.12
CA ALA A 109 -15.20 14.90 -3.86
C ALA A 109 -14.32 15.34 -2.67
N THR A 110 -13.05 14.94 -2.65
CA THR A 110 -12.12 15.32 -1.59
C THR A 110 -11.84 16.83 -1.59
N GLY A 111 -11.69 17.42 -2.78
CA GLY A 111 -11.54 18.86 -2.93
C GLY A 111 -12.76 19.62 -2.42
N ILE A 112 -13.98 19.19 -2.80
CA ILE A 112 -15.23 19.77 -2.31
C ILE A 112 -15.33 19.63 -0.78
N PHE A 113 -15.01 18.46 -0.23
CA PHE A 113 -15.00 18.24 1.21
C PHE A 113 -14.03 19.17 1.94
N SER A 114 -12.78 19.27 1.45
CA SER A 114 -11.78 20.15 2.04
C SER A 114 -12.17 21.63 1.99
N PHE A 115 -12.85 22.04 0.92
CA PHE A 115 -13.42 23.38 0.78
C PHE A 115 -14.51 23.65 1.83
N ILE A 116 -15.45 22.73 1.99
CA ILE A 116 -16.51 22.83 3.00
C ILE A 116 -15.87 22.88 4.40
N GLU A 117 -14.94 21.98 4.70
CA GLU A 117 -14.26 21.94 6.01
C GLU A 117 -13.52 23.25 6.31
N HIS A 118 -12.85 23.85 5.31
CA HIS A 118 -12.18 25.14 5.46
C HIS A 118 -13.15 26.30 5.75
N MET A 119 -14.35 26.32 5.14
CA MET A 119 -15.37 27.32 5.45
C MET A 119 -15.85 27.25 6.90
N TYR A 120 -15.94 26.04 7.47
CA TYR A 120 -16.37 25.84 8.85
C TYR A 120 -15.22 25.99 9.86
N LYS A 121 -13.98 25.68 9.47
CA LYS A 121 -12.78 25.69 10.34
C LYS A 121 -11.55 26.25 9.60
N PRO A 122 -11.38 27.58 9.55
CA PRO A 122 -10.31 28.20 8.76
C PRO A 122 -8.88 27.98 9.31
N ASP A 123 -8.70 27.71 10.60
CA ASP A 123 -7.38 27.71 11.28
C ASP A 123 -6.69 26.36 11.48
N THR A 124 -7.20 25.25 10.94
CA THR A 124 -6.54 23.93 11.10
C THR A 124 -5.45 23.68 10.06
N PRO A 125 -4.21 23.28 10.44
CA PRO A 125 -3.11 22.96 9.51
C PRO A 125 -3.46 21.89 8.46
N GLU A 126 -4.39 20.99 8.79
CA GLU A 126 -4.89 19.92 7.91
C GLU A 126 -5.62 20.44 6.67
N SER A 127 -6.10 21.70 6.68
CA SER A 127 -6.88 22.28 5.56
C SER A 127 -6.07 22.54 4.29
N ARG A 128 -4.73 22.49 4.36
CA ARG A 128 -3.86 22.81 3.21
C ARG A 128 -3.57 21.62 2.30
N HIS A 129 -3.86 20.40 2.73
CA HIS A 129 -3.47 19.19 1.99
C HIS A 129 -4.68 18.27 1.75
N ARG A 130 -5.00 18.07 0.46
CA ARG A 130 -6.24 17.42 0.03
C ARG A 130 -6.42 16.01 0.56
N LEU A 131 -5.37 15.18 0.57
CA LEU A 131 -5.43 13.76 0.96
C LEU A 131 -4.63 13.42 2.23
N ALA A 132 -4.21 14.44 3.00
CA ALA A 132 -3.35 14.24 4.17
C ALA A 132 -4.12 13.99 5.47
N SER A 133 -5.45 14.07 5.46
CA SER A 133 -6.31 13.77 6.63
C SER A 133 -7.08 12.49 6.42
N ALA A 134 -7.31 11.73 7.51
CA ALA A 134 -8.05 10.47 7.46
C ALA A 134 -9.47 10.66 6.92
N LYS A 135 -10.11 11.80 7.22
CA LYS A 135 -11.43 12.14 6.68
C LYS A 135 -11.40 12.29 5.17
N SER A 136 -10.41 13.00 4.64
CA SER A 136 -10.23 13.18 3.21
C SER A 136 -9.97 11.85 2.49
N SER A 137 -9.15 10.97 3.07
CA SER A 137 -8.93 9.63 2.51
C SER A 137 -10.22 8.81 2.50
N ILE A 138 -11.07 8.91 3.54
CA ILE A 138 -12.39 8.25 3.58
C ILE A 138 -13.34 8.81 2.50
N VAL A 139 -13.36 10.13 2.29
CA VAL A 139 -14.14 10.75 1.23
C VAL A 139 -13.65 10.30 -0.14
N PHE A 140 -12.34 10.26 -0.36
CA PHE A 140 -11.74 9.75 -1.58
C PHE A 140 -12.12 8.30 -1.84
N LEU A 141 -11.99 7.43 -0.83
CA LEU A 141 -12.31 6.01 -0.92
C LEU A 141 -13.78 5.79 -1.27
N THR A 142 -14.69 6.48 -0.59
CA THR A 142 -16.13 6.28 -0.78
C THR A 142 -16.59 6.82 -2.13
N ALA A 143 -16.23 8.05 -2.49
CA ALA A 143 -16.59 8.63 -3.77
C ALA A 143 -15.87 7.92 -4.93
N GLY A 144 -14.55 7.80 -4.86
CA GLY A 144 -13.73 7.15 -5.87
C GLY A 144 -14.14 5.70 -6.10
N GLY A 145 -14.31 4.91 -5.04
CA GLY A 145 -14.74 3.51 -5.14
C GLY A 145 -16.16 3.36 -5.70
N SER A 146 -17.11 4.19 -5.29
CA SER A 146 -18.49 4.13 -5.80
C SER A 146 -18.57 4.47 -7.28
N PHE A 147 -17.94 5.57 -7.71
CA PHE A 147 -17.94 5.96 -9.13
C PHE A 147 -17.10 5.04 -9.99
N ALA A 148 -16.02 4.45 -9.46
CA ALA A 148 -15.25 3.43 -10.14
C ALA A 148 -16.08 2.16 -10.38
N PHE A 149 -16.83 1.71 -9.37
CA PHE A 149 -17.73 0.58 -9.51
C PHE A 149 -18.80 0.86 -10.56
N LEU A 150 -19.45 2.02 -10.50
CA LEU A 150 -20.45 2.43 -11.50
C LEU A 150 -19.86 2.51 -12.92
N ALA A 151 -18.65 3.09 -13.07
CA ALA A 151 -17.96 3.17 -14.35
C ALA A 151 -17.60 1.77 -14.87
N SER A 152 -17.11 0.88 -14.01
CA SER A 152 -16.77 -0.49 -14.38
C SER A 152 -17.99 -1.29 -14.83
N ALA A 153 -19.09 -1.19 -14.08
CA ALA A 153 -20.36 -1.84 -14.37
C ALA A 153 -20.96 -1.30 -15.68
N TRP A 154 -20.94 0.03 -15.87
CA TRP A 154 -21.38 0.65 -17.11
C TRP A 154 -20.57 0.14 -18.31
N ILE A 155 -19.25 0.13 -18.19
CA ILE A 155 -18.39 -0.28 -19.29
C ILE A 155 -18.55 -1.76 -19.62
N TRP A 156 -18.67 -2.59 -18.61
CA TRP A 156 -18.87 -4.03 -18.78
C TRP A 156 -20.26 -4.37 -19.36
N MET A 157 -21.33 -3.69 -18.93
CA MET A 157 -22.69 -3.96 -19.41
C MET A 157 -22.93 -3.54 -20.85
N TRP A 158 -22.35 -2.43 -21.27
CA TRP A 158 -22.58 -1.84 -22.60
C TRP A 158 -21.44 -2.08 -23.57
N GLY A 159 -20.29 -2.55 -23.08
CA GLY A 159 -19.16 -2.88 -23.93
C GLY A 159 -19.35 -4.24 -24.59
N ASN A 160 -18.77 -4.40 -25.78
CA ASN A 160 -18.64 -5.71 -26.43
C ASN A 160 -17.53 -6.57 -25.75
N THR A 161 -17.42 -6.52 -24.42
CA THR A 161 -16.43 -7.29 -23.67
C THR A 161 -16.84 -8.75 -23.64
N LEU A 162 -15.98 -9.63 -24.17
CA LEU A 162 -16.13 -11.09 -24.18
C LEU A 162 -16.01 -11.74 -22.77
N SER A 163 -15.77 -10.94 -21.72
CA SER A 163 -15.43 -11.41 -20.38
C SER A 163 -16.69 -11.68 -19.53
N ASN A 164 -16.87 -12.94 -19.10
CA ASN A 164 -17.88 -13.37 -18.12
C ASN A 164 -17.48 -12.93 -16.70
N GLU A 165 -17.43 -11.61 -16.47
CA GLU A 165 -17.15 -11.05 -15.14
C GLU A 165 -18.42 -11.00 -14.28
N SER A 166 -18.23 -10.96 -12.96
CA SER A 166 -19.31 -10.74 -12.01
C SER A 166 -19.30 -9.31 -11.47
N PHE A 167 -20.47 -8.77 -11.11
CA PHE A 167 -20.55 -7.50 -10.38
C PHE A 167 -19.72 -7.49 -9.09
N GLY A 168 -19.55 -8.67 -8.45
CA GLY A 168 -18.68 -8.82 -7.28
C GLY A 168 -17.21 -8.52 -7.58
N MET A 169 -16.70 -9.03 -8.70
CA MET A 169 -15.32 -8.76 -9.14
C MET A 169 -15.12 -7.29 -9.52
N LEU A 170 -16.08 -6.71 -10.25
CA LEU A 170 -16.05 -5.29 -10.60
C LEU A 170 -16.03 -4.39 -9.35
N PHE A 171 -16.87 -4.70 -8.35
CA PHE A 171 -16.89 -4.01 -7.06
C PHE A 171 -15.55 -4.16 -6.33
N PHE A 172 -15.02 -5.37 -6.26
CA PHE A 172 -13.75 -5.66 -5.61
C PHE A 172 -12.58 -4.86 -6.21
N LEU A 173 -12.44 -4.90 -7.54
CA LEU A 173 -11.41 -4.15 -8.25
C LEU A 173 -11.57 -2.65 -8.03
N ALA A 174 -12.79 -2.12 -8.14
CA ALA A 174 -13.07 -0.70 -7.90
C ALA A 174 -12.63 -0.23 -6.51
N ILE A 175 -12.94 -1.01 -5.47
CA ILE A 175 -12.51 -0.69 -4.10
C ILE A 175 -10.99 -0.79 -3.93
N LEU A 176 -10.35 -1.85 -4.45
CA LEU A 176 -8.90 -1.99 -4.39
C LEU A 176 -8.19 -0.83 -5.09
N GLY A 177 -8.65 -0.46 -6.28
CA GLY A 177 -8.18 0.71 -7.00
C GLY A 177 -8.35 1.98 -6.18
N ALA A 178 -9.50 2.18 -5.55
CA ALA A 178 -9.74 3.35 -4.70
C ALA A 178 -8.82 3.38 -3.46
N ILE A 179 -8.56 2.23 -2.82
CA ILE A 179 -7.60 2.12 -1.71
C ILE A 179 -6.19 2.48 -2.16
N THR A 180 -5.74 1.94 -3.29
CA THR A 180 -4.44 2.30 -3.88
C THR A 180 -4.38 3.78 -4.20
N GLY A 181 -5.42 4.35 -4.83
CA GLY A 181 -5.49 5.78 -5.14
C GLY A 181 -5.41 6.65 -3.88
N ALA A 182 -6.15 6.30 -2.82
CA ALA A 182 -6.10 7.01 -1.54
C ALA A 182 -4.71 6.91 -0.89
N LEU A 183 -4.09 5.71 -0.92
CA LEU A 183 -2.76 5.46 -0.40
C LEU A 183 -1.72 6.31 -1.12
N LEU A 184 -1.67 6.23 -2.45
CA LEU A 184 -0.73 6.99 -3.26
C LEU A 184 -0.91 8.49 -3.06
N GLY A 185 -2.16 8.96 -2.95
CA GLY A 185 -2.47 10.36 -2.69
C GLY A 185 -2.11 10.83 -1.28
N SER A 186 -2.04 9.91 -0.30
CA SER A 186 -1.55 10.21 1.05
C SER A 186 -0.01 10.28 1.15
N ILE A 187 0.69 9.60 0.23
CA ILE A 187 2.16 9.53 0.20
C ILE A 187 2.76 10.63 -0.66
N ILE A 188 2.18 10.86 -1.83
CA ILE A 188 2.73 11.75 -2.85
C ILE A 188 2.18 13.15 -2.62
N ILE A 189 3.10 14.04 -2.27
CA ILE A 189 2.82 15.46 -2.04
C ILE A 189 2.90 16.27 -3.36
N SER A 190 3.36 15.64 -4.46
CA SER A 190 3.44 16.33 -5.75
C SER A 190 2.05 16.55 -6.35
N GLU A 191 1.87 17.69 -7.02
CA GLU A 191 0.63 18.01 -7.74
C GLU A 191 0.43 17.12 -9.00
N GLU A 192 1.29 16.13 -9.21
CA GLU A 192 1.36 15.33 -10.42
C GLU A 192 0.33 14.19 -10.39
N ASN A 193 -0.66 14.25 -11.28
CA ASN A 193 -1.79 13.31 -11.30
C ASN A 193 -1.50 12.02 -12.11
N ILE A 194 -0.24 11.72 -12.44
CA ILE A 194 0.09 10.51 -13.22
C ILE A 194 -0.02 9.26 -12.34
N ILE A 195 0.48 9.36 -11.10
CA ILE A 195 0.70 8.16 -10.27
C ILE A 195 -0.62 7.57 -9.77
N LEU A 196 -1.63 8.39 -9.47
CA LEU A 196 -2.93 7.93 -8.98
C LEU A 196 -3.67 7.00 -9.97
N PRO A 197 -4.02 7.45 -11.19
CA PRO A 197 -4.73 6.61 -12.15
C PRO A 197 -3.86 5.43 -12.58
N PHE A 198 -2.56 5.63 -12.80
CA PHE A 198 -1.67 4.54 -13.18
C PHE A 198 -1.57 3.47 -12.09
N GLY A 199 -1.30 3.85 -10.85
CA GLY A 199 -1.17 2.91 -9.73
C GLY A 199 -2.48 2.18 -9.41
N SER A 200 -3.61 2.90 -9.49
CA SER A 200 -4.95 2.30 -9.32
C SER A 200 -5.23 1.28 -10.43
N ALA A 201 -4.97 1.62 -11.70
CA ALA A 201 -5.13 0.73 -12.84
C ALA A 201 -4.23 -0.51 -12.72
N MET A 202 -2.95 -0.33 -12.37
CA MET A 202 -2.00 -1.43 -12.26
C MET A 202 -2.34 -2.37 -11.10
N THR A 203 -2.81 -1.84 -9.96
CA THR A 203 -3.29 -2.70 -8.87
C THR A 203 -4.51 -3.50 -9.31
N MET A 204 -5.51 -2.86 -9.92
CA MET A 204 -6.68 -3.57 -10.44
C MET A 204 -6.29 -4.62 -11.49
N LEU A 205 -5.39 -4.27 -12.41
CA LEU A 205 -4.90 -5.18 -13.44
C LEU A 205 -4.18 -6.39 -12.85
N LEU A 206 -3.38 -6.19 -11.81
CA LEU A 206 -2.70 -7.27 -11.09
C LEU A 206 -3.72 -8.31 -10.58
N PHE A 207 -4.76 -7.86 -9.89
CA PHE A 207 -5.80 -8.73 -9.33
C PHE A 207 -6.72 -9.34 -10.38
N TYR A 208 -7.00 -8.59 -11.45
CA TYR A 208 -7.72 -9.11 -12.60
C TYR A 208 -6.95 -10.24 -13.29
N THR A 209 -5.64 -10.06 -13.51
CA THR A 209 -4.78 -11.04 -14.20
C THR A 209 -4.59 -12.31 -13.40
N PHE A 210 -4.42 -12.20 -12.08
CA PHE A 210 -4.31 -13.38 -11.23
C PHE A 210 -5.61 -14.14 -11.09
N GLY A 211 -6.74 -13.55 -11.52
CA GLY A 211 -8.03 -14.19 -11.70
C GLY A 211 -8.24 -15.27 -10.66
N PHE A 212 -8.52 -14.89 -9.41
CA PHE A 212 -8.77 -15.87 -8.35
C PHE A 212 -9.76 -16.89 -8.92
N SER A 213 -9.29 -18.12 -9.16
CA SER A 213 -10.09 -19.19 -9.80
C SER A 213 -11.33 -19.57 -8.98
N TYR A 214 -11.49 -18.93 -7.82
CA TYR A 214 -12.64 -19.01 -6.95
C TYR A 214 -13.53 -17.80 -7.19
N TYR A 215 -14.80 -18.06 -7.51
CA TYR A 215 -15.86 -17.08 -7.34
C TYR A 215 -15.88 -16.63 -5.87
N VAL A 216 -15.26 -15.49 -5.58
CA VAL A 216 -15.31 -14.93 -4.24
C VAL A 216 -16.66 -14.25 -4.09
N GLU A 217 -17.47 -14.75 -3.16
CA GLU A 217 -18.79 -14.20 -2.87
C GLU A 217 -18.67 -12.70 -2.55
N THR A 218 -19.51 -11.87 -3.19
CA THR A 218 -19.48 -10.40 -2.99
C THR A 218 -19.59 -10.03 -1.52
N TRP A 219 -20.40 -10.76 -0.75
CA TRP A 219 -20.56 -10.53 0.68
C TRP A 219 -19.31 -10.86 1.49
N TYR A 220 -18.56 -11.90 1.09
CA TYR A 220 -17.26 -12.19 1.69
C TYR A 220 -16.27 -11.05 1.44
N LEU A 221 -16.19 -10.56 0.20
CA LEU A 221 -15.31 -9.42 -0.14
C LEU A 221 -15.64 -8.17 0.69
N VAL A 222 -16.93 -7.86 0.86
CA VAL A 222 -17.38 -6.75 1.72
C VAL A 222 -16.95 -6.95 3.17
N LYS A 223 -17.09 -8.16 3.73
CA LYS A 223 -16.63 -8.47 5.10
C LYS A 223 -15.12 -8.31 5.25
N VAL A 224 -14.34 -8.84 4.30
CA VAL A 224 -12.87 -8.76 4.29
C VAL A 224 -12.41 -7.30 4.26
N LEU A 225 -12.99 -6.52 3.35
CA LEU A 225 -12.73 -5.09 3.25
C LEU A 225 -13.05 -4.36 4.56
N PHE A 226 -14.26 -4.59 5.10
CA PHE A 226 -14.71 -3.94 6.33
C PHE A 226 -13.79 -4.29 7.50
N LEU A 227 -13.44 -5.57 7.66
CA LEU A 227 -12.55 -6.03 8.71
C LEU A 227 -11.16 -5.39 8.60
N ALA A 228 -10.53 -5.47 7.42
CA ALA A 228 -9.20 -4.92 7.17
C ALA A 228 -9.17 -3.41 7.41
N PHE A 229 -10.18 -2.69 6.89
CA PHE A 229 -10.28 -1.24 7.07
C PHE A 229 -10.55 -0.85 8.53
N ALA A 230 -11.44 -1.57 9.22
CA ALA A 230 -11.76 -1.30 10.62
C ALA A 230 -10.53 -1.49 11.53
N LEU A 231 -9.75 -2.55 11.31
CA LEU A 231 -8.51 -2.80 12.06
C LEU A 231 -7.43 -1.76 11.73
N GLY A 232 -7.26 -1.40 10.46
CA GLY A 232 -6.36 -0.32 10.05
C GLY A 232 -6.75 1.02 10.68
N TYR A 233 -8.04 1.36 10.66
CA TYR A 233 -8.56 2.59 11.25
C TYR A 233 -8.40 2.60 12.77
N LEU A 234 -8.60 1.47 13.44
CA LEU A 234 -8.35 1.34 14.87
C LEU A 234 -6.87 1.58 15.18
N ALA A 235 -5.95 0.98 14.42
CA ALA A 235 -4.51 1.19 14.55
C ALA A 235 -4.11 2.66 14.36
N TYR A 236 -4.74 3.35 13.41
CA TYR A 236 -4.58 4.80 13.24
C TYR A 236 -5.11 5.58 14.45
N LYS A 237 -6.32 5.26 14.93
CA LYS A 237 -6.96 5.94 16.07
C LYS A 237 -6.15 5.82 17.36
N VAL A 238 -5.55 4.65 17.61
CA VAL A 238 -4.67 4.44 18.77
C VAL A 238 -3.24 4.96 18.54
N ARG A 239 -2.96 5.60 17.41
CA ARG A 239 -1.67 6.18 16.99
C ARG A 239 -0.53 5.16 16.82
N ILE A 240 -0.83 3.93 16.43
CA ILE A 240 0.20 2.94 16.05
C ILE A 240 0.62 3.18 14.58
N ALA A 241 -0.34 3.55 13.73
CA ALA A 241 -0.15 3.83 12.30
C ALA A 241 -0.52 5.27 11.96
N ASP A 242 0.14 5.84 10.94
CA ASP A 242 -0.36 7.02 10.24
C ASP A 242 -1.36 6.62 9.13
N ILE A 243 -1.91 7.60 8.41
CA ILE A 243 -2.91 7.38 7.36
C ILE A 243 -2.35 6.51 6.24
N SER A 244 -1.08 6.72 5.86
CA SER A 244 -0.43 5.92 4.83
C SER A 244 -0.28 4.47 5.27
N ALA A 245 0.08 4.24 6.54
CA ALA A 245 0.14 2.91 7.12
C ALA A 245 -1.25 2.25 7.20
N MET A 246 -2.30 2.98 7.64
CA MET A 246 -3.69 2.49 7.66
C MET A 246 -4.14 1.98 6.29
N LEU A 247 -3.92 2.78 5.24
CA LEU A 247 -4.34 2.44 3.88
C LEU A 247 -3.51 1.28 3.31
N SER A 248 -2.19 1.28 3.53
CA SER A 248 -1.34 0.15 3.12
C SER A 248 -1.67 -1.15 3.87
N ALA A 249 -1.93 -1.11 5.17
CA ALA A 249 -2.32 -2.27 5.96
C ALA A 249 -3.70 -2.79 5.55
N THR A 250 -4.64 -1.90 5.20
CA THR A 250 -5.94 -2.30 4.63
C THR A 250 -5.73 -3.02 3.31
N LEU A 251 -4.93 -2.46 2.40
CA LEU A 251 -4.62 -3.06 1.10
C LEU A 251 -3.99 -4.45 1.28
N LEU A 252 -2.89 -4.54 2.03
CA LEU A 252 -2.19 -5.80 2.29
C LEU A 252 -3.09 -6.84 2.99
N GLY A 253 -3.91 -6.39 3.94
CA GLY A 253 -4.83 -7.26 4.66
C GLY A 253 -5.87 -7.88 3.73
N VAL A 254 -6.51 -7.08 2.88
CA VAL A 254 -7.46 -7.58 1.88
C VAL A 254 -6.81 -8.63 0.98
N VAL A 255 -5.61 -8.35 0.49
CA VAL A 255 -4.89 -9.25 -0.41
C VAL A 255 -4.54 -10.57 0.28
N ILE A 256 -3.97 -10.54 1.48
CA ILE A 256 -3.59 -11.75 2.21
C ILE A 256 -4.82 -12.60 2.55
N ILE A 257 -5.91 -11.98 2.98
CA ILE A 257 -7.14 -12.72 3.34
C ILE A 257 -7.73 -13.43 2.12
N ILE A 258 -7.68 -12.80 0.94
CA ILE A 258 -8.22 -13.39 -0.29
C ILE A 258 -7.28 -14.45 -0.84
N SER A 259 -5.95 -14.23 -0.78
CA SER A 259 -4.96 -15.16 -1.32
C SER A 259 -4.71 -16.39 -0.45
N SER A 260 -4.75 -16.26 0.88
CA SER A 260 -4.34 -17.33 1.80
C SER A 260 -5.27 -17.54 3.00
N GLY A 261 -6.24 -16.65 3.23
CA GLY A 261 -7.23 -16.79 4.30
C GLY A 261 -6.99 -15.92 5.53
N LEU A 262 -7.95 -15.94 6.45
CA LEU A 262 -7.97 -15.09 7.65
C LEU A 262 -6.82 -15.40 8.62
N ASP A 263 -6.41 -16.66 8.74
CA ASP A 263 -5.40 -17.07 9.72
C ASP A 263 -4.03 -16.45 9.40
N TRP A 264 -3.66 -16.39 8.11
CA TRP A 264 -2.43 -15.75 7.64
C TRP A 264 -2.42 -14.24 7.93
N PHE A 265 -3.58 -13.59 7.74
CA PHE A 265 -3.75 -12.19 8.10
C PHE A 265 -3.60 -11.98 9.61
N PHE A 266 -4.13 -12.86 10.45
CA PHE A 266 -3.99 -12.76 11.90
C PHE A 266 -2.53 -12.94 12.36
N ILE A 267 -1.73 -13.76 11.68
CA ILE A 267 -0.28 -13.84 11.94
C ILE A 267 0.40 -12.50 11.65
N LEU A 268 0.14 -11.90 10.48
CA LEU A 268 0.73 -10.60 10.15
C LEU A 268 0.23 -9.48 11.08
N LEU A 269 -1.05 -9.49 11.43
CA LEU A 269 -1.65 -8.57 12.39
C LEU A 269 -0.99 -8.70 13.77
N SER A 270 -0.69 -9.92 14.21
CA SER A 270 -0.02 -10.18 15.48
C SER A 270 1.36 -9.54 15.53
N PHE A 271 2.16 -9.69 14.46
CA PHE A 271 3.42 -8.95 14.30
C PHE A 271 3.19 -7.44 14.41
N PHE A 272 2.24 -6.89 13.65
CA PHE A 272 2.00 -5.45 13.62
C PHE A 272 1.60 -4.89 14.99
N LEU A 273 0.74 -5.60 15.73
CA LEU A 273 0.32 -5.22 17.08
C LEU A 273 1.46 -5.33 18.09
N LEU A 274 2.21 -6.44 18.07
CA LEU A 274 3.39 -6.62 18.92
C LEU A 274 4.39 -5.49 18.69
N GLY A 275 4.70 -5.21 17.42
CA GLY A 275 5.60 -4.11 17.05
C GLY A 275 5.11 -2.76 17.54
N GLY A 276 3.83 -2.44 17.34
CA GLY A 276 3.24 -1.18 17.84
C GLY A 276 3.30 -1.02 19.37
N VAL A 277 3.14 -2.12 20.11
CA VAL A 277 3.26 -2.12 21.58
C VAL A 277 4.72 -1.91 22.01
N PHE A 278 5.65 -2.67 21.43
CA PHE A 278 7.06 -2.61 21.82
C PHE A 278 7.77 -1.33 21.34
N THR A 279 7.33 -0.72 20.24
CA THR A 279 7.83 0.59 19.82
C THR A 279 7.61 1.66 20.90
N ARG A 280 6.51 1.56 21.66
CA ARG A 280 6.22 2.48 22.78
C ARG A 280 6.86 2.08 24.11
N TYR A 281 7.43 0.88 24.19
CA TYR A 281 8.09 0.42 25.40
C TYR A 281 9.26 1.35 25.75
N LYS A 282 9.24 1.91 26.96
CA LYS A 282 10.24 2.87 27.46
C LYS A 282 10.52 4.04 26.49
N TYR A 283 9.51 4.51 25.77
CA TYR A 283 9.67 5.57 24.78
C TYR A 283 10.36 6.84 25.33
N SER A 284 9.97 7.32 26.52
CA SER A 284 10.60 8.51 27.14
C SER A 284 12.11 8.33 27.40
N TYR A 285 12.54 7.11 27.72
CA TYR A 285 13.95 6.78 27.90
C TYR A 285 14.71 6.81 26.56
N LYS A 286 14.14 6.18 25.53
CA LYS A 286 14.71 6.19 24.17
C LYS A 286 14.80 7.62 23.62
N LEU A 287 13.77 8.44 23.88
CA LEU A 287 13.71 9.84 23.45
C LEU A 287 14.79 10.67 24.13
N ALA A 288 14.99 10.51 25.44
CA ALA A 288 16.05 11.19 26.18
C ALA A 288 17.47 10.83 25.69
N ARG A 289 17.64 9.67 25.04
CA ARG A 289 18.91 9.22 24.45
C ARG A 289 19.03 9.51 22.95
N GLY A 290 18.02 10.12 22.33
CA GLY A 290 18.03 10.41 20.89
C GLY A 290 17.89 9.19 19.97
N ILE A 291 17.45 8.04 20.50
CA ILE A 291 17.31 6.77 19.78
C ILE A 291 15.84 6.35 19.62
N ALA A 292 14.88 7.19 20.00
CA ALA A 292 13.46 6.83 19.85
C ALA A 292 13.00 6.88 18.40
N GLU A 293 12.14 5.93 18.04
CA GLU A 293 11.45 5.90 16.76
C GLU A 293 10.67 7.20 16.52
N GLY A 294 10.78 7.71 15.29
CA GLY A 294 10.21 9.00 14.90
C GLY A 294 8.69 9.10 15.10
N LYS A 295 8.17 10.34 15.12
CA LYS A 295 6.72 10.65 15.22
C LYS A 295 5.99 10.02 16.43
N GLY A 296 6.67 9.72 17.53
CA GLY A 296 6.01 9.09 18.68
C GLY A 296 5.86 7.57 18.54
N GLY A 297 6.68 6.93 17.68
CA GLY A 297 6.57 5.52 17.36
C GLY A 297 5.48 5.17 16.35
N VAL A 298 4.98 6.16 15.61
CA VAL A 298 3.93 5.97 14.60
C VAL A 298 4.55 5.45 13.31
N ARG A 299 4.10 4.28 12.85
CA ARG A 299 4.57 3.66 11.61
C ARG A 299 3.87 4.26 10.39
N GLY A 300 4.63 4.45 9.31
CA GLY A 300 4.12 4.86 7.99
C GLY A 300 4.19 3.74 6.95
N TYR A 301 3.73 4.02 5.73
CA TYR A 301 3.68 3.02 4.64
C TYR A 301 5.03 2.32 4.37
N LYS A 302 6.15 3.04 4.48
CA LYS A 302 7.48 2.46 4.24
C LYS A 302 7.75 1.28 5.17
N ASN A 303 7.40 1.43 6.45
CA ASN A 303 7.50 0.41 7.49
C ASN A 303 6.56 -0.78 7.21
N VAL A 304 5.36 -0.52 6.69
CA VAL A 304 4.40 -1.58 6.34
C VAL A 304 4.91 -2.41 5.17
N PHE A 305 5.32 -1.76 4.06
CA PHE A 305 5.80 -2.45 2.88
C PHE A 305 7.16 -3.13 3.08
N SER A 306 8.13 -2.49 3.76
CA SER A 306 9.45 -3.11 3.98
C SER A 306 9.36 -4.41 4.76
N ASN A 307 8.48 -4.47 5.76
CA ASN A 307 8.35 -5.64 6.62
C ASN A 307 7.41 -6.71 6.05
N SER A 308 6.50 -6.34 5.15
CA SER A 308 5.39 -7.22 4.75
C SER A 308 5.35 -7.56 3.27
N LEU A 309 6.15 -6.90 2.41
CA LEU A 309 6.08 -7.14 0.96
C LEU A 309 6.53 -8.56 0.58
N ALA A 310 7.54 -9.11 1.25
CA ALA A 310 7.96 -10.51 1.08
C ALA A 310 6.83 -11.47 1.47
N ALA A 311 6.26 -11.29 2.67
CA ALA A 311 5.10 -12.07 3.13
C ALA A 311 3.89 -11.94 2.18
N LEU A 312 3.55 -10.74 1.73
CA LEU A 312 2.48 -10.49 0.76
C LEU A 312 2.72 -11.28 -0.54
N SER A 313 3.94 -11.22 -1.07
CA SER A 313 4.31 -11.90 -2.31
C SER A 313 4.19 -13.42 -2.17
N LEU A 314 4.59 -13.97 -1.01
CA LEU A 314 4.49 -15.39 -0.68
C LEU A 314 3.04 -15.85 -0.48
N SER A 315 2.20 -15.00 0.12
CA SER A 315 0.76 -15.25 0.26
C SER A 315 0.06 -15.31 -1.10
N VAL A 316 0.37 -14.38 -2.01
CA VAL A 316 -0.12 -14.44 -3.39
C VAL A 316 0.41 -15.68 -4.11
N ALA A 317 1.70 -15.97 -3.99
CA ALA A 317 2.31 -17.15 -4.59
C ALA A 317 1.69 -18.46 -4.08
N TYR A 318 1.31 -18.54 -2.81
CA TYR A 318 0.61 -19.70 -2.23
C TYR A 318 -0.71 -19.99 -2.95
N GLY A 319 -1.49 -18.95 -3.27
CA GLY A 319 -2.74 -19.09 -4.01
C GLY A 319 -2.54 -19.50 -5.48
N VAL A 320 -1.41 -19.12 -6.09
CA VAL A 320 -1.09 -19.42 -7.50
C VAL A 320 -0.41 -20.78 -7.67
N PHE A 321 0.45 -21.18 -6.73
CA PHE A 321 1.27 -22.39 -6.79
C PHE A 321 0.98 -23.34 -5.61
N PRO A 322 -0.25 -23.87 -5.49
CA PRO A 322 -0.66 -24.67 -4.33
C PRO A 322 0.17 -25.95 -4.13
N SER A 323 0.78 -26.48 -5.20
CA SER A 323 1.68 -27.65 -5.13
C SER A 323 2.94 -27.42 -4.27
N HIS A 324 3.31 -26.18 -4.01
CA HIS A 324 4.44 -25.80 -3.16
C HIS A 324 3.97 -25.16 -1.84
N GLY A 325 2.71 -25.37 -1.47
CA GLY A 325 2.02 -24.63 -0.42
C GLY A 325 2.72 -24.65 0.94
N GLU A 326 3.26 -25.79 1.38
CA GLU A 326 3.90 -25.91 2.70
C GLU A 326 5.22 -25.13 2.78
N ILE A 327 6.04 -25.19 1.73
CA ILE A 327 7.29 -24.41 1.65
C ILE A 327 6.98 -22.91 1.59
N LEU A 328 5.94 -22.52 0.83
CA LEU A 328 5.49 -21.13 0.74
C LEU A 328 4.92 -20.62 2.07
N LEU A 329 4.22 -21.47 2.83
CA LEU A 329 3.78 -21.18 4.18
C LEU A 329 4.97 -20.98 5.13
N ALA A 330 5.94 -21.90 5.13
CA ALA A 330 7.15 -21.78 5.94
C ALA A 330 7.93 -20.49 5.62
N ALA A 331 8.05 -20.15 4.33
CA ALA A 331 8.68 -18.91 3.89
C ALA A 331 7.88 -17.67 4.32
N PHE A 332 6.55 -17.67 4.19
CA PHE A 332 5.70 -16.58 4.67
C PHE A 332 5.90 -16.33 6.17
N LEU A 333 5.80 -17.39 6.96
CA LEU A 333 5.94 -17.33 8.41
C LEU A 333 7.34 -16.88 8.82
N GLY A 334 8.38 -17.37 8.13
CA GLY A 334 9.76 -16.93 8.30
C GLY A 334 9.97 -15.43 8.05
N SER A 335 9.31 -14.91 7.03
CA SER A 335 9.31 -13.48 6.71
C SER A 335 8.70 -12.65 7.86
N VAL A 336 7.52 -13.05 8.33
CA VAL A 336 6.83 -12.37 9.43
C VAL A 336 7.57 -12.52 10.76
N ALA A 337 8.14 -13.70 11.03
CA ALA A 337 8.97 -13.97 12.20
C ALA A 337 10.22 -13.10 12.21
N THR A 338 10.85 -12.90 11.05
CA THR A 338 12.00 -11.98 10.91
C THR A 338 11.61 -10.55 11.24
N ALA A 339 10.50 -10.06 10.67
CA ALA A 339 10.02 -8.70 10.93
C ALA A 339 9.67 -8.50 12.42
N ALA A 340 9.05 -9.50 13.05
CA ALA A 340 8.74 -9.49 14.48
C ALA A 340 10.00 -9.53 15.35
N GLY A 341 10.93 -10.44 15.04
CA GLY A 341 12.19 -10.57 15.73
C GLY A 341 13.03 -9.30 15.65
N ASP A 342 13.14 -8.71 14.46
CA ASP A 342 13.87 -7.47 14.21
C ASP A 342 13.28 -6.27 14.96
N THR A 343 11.96 -6.11 14.88
CA THR A 343 11.26 -5.06 15.62
C THR A 343 11.46 -5.22 17.13
N LEU A 344 11.34 -6.43 17.68
CA LEU A 344 11.50 -6.62 19.12
C LEU A 344 12.97 -6.45 19.54
N ALA A 345 13.92 -6.90 18.71
CA ALA A 345 15.34 -6.77 18.96
C ALA A 345 15.78 -5.30 19.02
N SER A 346 15.36 -4.48 18.05
CA SER A 346 15.64 -3.05 18.04
C SER A 346 14.97 -2.35 19.23
N GLU A 347 13.66 -2.52 19.40
CA GLU A 347 12.89 -1.75 20.37
C GLU A 347 13.17 -2.11 21.84
N ILE A 348 13.45 -3.39 22.13
CA ILE A 348 13.82 -3.86 23.48
C ILE A 348 15.34 -3.75 23.68
N GLY A 349 16.13 -4.10 22.67
CA GLY A 349 17.59 -4.09 22.72
C GLY A 349 18.18 -2.70 22.90
N GLU A 350 17.56 -1.65 22.36
CA GLU A 350 17.95 -0.25 22.63
C GLU A 350 17.85 0.14 24.11
N THR A 351 17.06 -0.60 24.89
CA THR A 351 16.93 -0.38 26.34
C THR A 351 17.97 -1.16 27.16
N TYR A 352 18.87 -1.88 26.49
CA TYR A 352 19.94 -2.63 27.12
C TYR A 352 20.92 -1.70 27.85
N ARG A 353 21.23 -2.04 29.09
CA ARG A 353 22.15 -1.26 29.95
C ARG A 353 23.61 -1.68 29.83
N GLY A 354 23.88 -2.83 29.20
CA GLY A 354 25.24 -3.27 28.91
C GLY A 354 25.78 -2.62 27.64
N GLU A 355 26.86 -3.18 27.10
CA GLU A 355 27.52 -2.64 25.90
C GLU A 355 27.16 -3.51 24.68
N PRO A 356 26.35 -2.98 23.74
CA PRO A 356 26.11 -3.62 22.45
C PRO A 356 27.42 -3.82 21.68
N ARG A 357 27.43 -4.79 20.76
CA ARG A 357 28.59 -5.12 19.94
C ARG A 357 28.22 -5.10 18.47
N MET A 358 29.13 -4.63 17.63
CA MET A 358 28.95 -4.68 16.19
C MET A 358 28.95 -6.13 15.69
N ILE A 359 27.92 -6.56 14.97
CA ILE A 359 27.81 -7.97 14.51
C ILE A 359 29.01 -8.43 13.65
N THR A 360 29.63 -7.52 12.90
CA THR A 360 30.74 -7.85 11.97
C THR A 360 32.11 -7.92 12.63
N THR A 361 32.33 -7.19 13.73
CA THR A 361 33.67 -7.09 14.36
C THR A 361 33.68 -7.48 15.83
N PHE A 362 32.50 -7.69 16.44
CA PHE A 362 32.29 -7.92 17.86
C PHE A 362 32.89 -6.84 18.80
N LYS A 363 33.25 -5.67 18.26
CA LYS A 363 33.69 -4.51 19.03
C LYS A 363 32.50 -3.80 19.65
N LYS A 364 32.70 -3.20 20.82
CA LYS A 364 31.66 -2.45 21.54
C LYS A 364 31.24 -1.23 20.72
N VAL A 365 29.93 -0.97 20.66
CA VAL A 365 29.35 0.19 19.98
C VAL A 365 28.28 0.85 20.86
N PRO A 366 27.99 2.15 20.66
CA PRO A 366 26.87 2.81 21.34
C PRO A 366 25.53 2.11 21.06
N ALA A 367 24.60 2.17 22.02
CA ALA A 367 23.23 1.70 21.81
C ALA A 367 22.54 2.52 20.70
N GLY A 368 21.74 1.84 19.86
CA GLY A 368 21.12 2.43 18.67
C GLY A 368 22.04 2.55 17.46
N THR A 369 23.24 1.93 17.49
CA THR A 369 24.10 1.85 16.29
C THR A 369 23.55 0.78 15.34
N ASP A 370 23.33 1.14 14.07
CA ASP A 370 22.91 0.21 13.02
C ASP A 370 23.82 -1.02 12.96
N GLY A 371 23.25 -2.22 13.09
CA GLY A 371 23.97 -3.50 13.15
C GLY A 371 24.58 -3.87 14.50
N GLY A 372 24.35 -3.05 15.53
CA GLY A 372 24.74 -3.35 16.90
C GLY A 372 23.81 -4.38 17.53
N ILE A 373 24.35 -5.52 17.92
CA ILE A 373 23.63 -6.59 18.61
C ILE A 373 23.86 -6.53 20.12
N SER A 374 22.83 -6.90 20.89
CA SER A 374 22.89 -6.99 22.36
C SER A 374 22.25 -8.29 22.82
N ILE A 375 22.68 -8.83 23.96
CA ILE A 375 22.12 -10.07 24.52
C ILE A 375 20.60 -9.94 24.73
N LEU A 376 20.15 -8.77 25.19
CA LEU A 376 18.73 -8.48 25.35
C LEU A 376 17.99 -8.43 24.01
N GLY A 377 18.62 -7.84 22.98
CA GLY A 377 18.08 -7.81 21.62
C GLY A 377 17.98 -9.19 20.99
N GLU A 378 19.01 -10.03 21.12
CA GLU A 378 18.98 -11.42 20.62
C GLU A 378 17.89 -12.25 21.31
N GLY A 379 17.76 -12.12 22.64
CA GLY A 379 16.68 -12.77 23.38
C GLY A 379 15.28 -12.29 22.95
N ALA A 380 15.15 -10.99 22.67
CA ALA A 380 13.92 -10.40 22.15
C ALA A 380 13.60 -10.88 20.71
N SER A 381 14.61 -11.02 19.85
CA SER A 381 14.46 -11.58 18.50
C SER A 381 13.96 -13.02 18.55
N LEU A 382 14.58 -13.85 19.39
CA LEU A 382 14.19 -15.25 19.56
C LEU A 382 12.76 -15.35 20.09
N PHE A 383 12.39 -14.51 21.07
CA PHE A 383 11.03 -14.45 21.58
C PHE A 383 10.03 -14.05 20.49
N GLY A 384 10.30 -12.98 19.73
CA GLY A 384 9.43 -12.52 18.64
C GLY A 384 9.21 -13.60 17.58
N SER A 385 10.29 -14.25 17.15
CA SER A 385 10.22 -15.35 16.18
C SER A 385 9.44 -16.55 16.73
N SER A 386 9.62 -16.89 18.01
CA SER A 386 8.89 -17.97 18.69
C SER A 386 7.40 -17.69 18.81
N VAL A 387 7.00 -16.44 19.08
CA VAL A 387 5.58 -16.07 19.14
C VAL A 387 4.91 -16.29 17.79
N ILE A 388 5.54 -15.88 16.68
CA ILE A 388 4.99 -16.10 15.33
C ILE A 388 4.88 -17.59 15.01
N ALA A 389 5.91 -18.37 15.32
CA ALA A 389 5.90 -19.82 15.09
C ALA A 389 4.81 -20.53 15.91
N LEU A 390 4.62 -20.15 17.18
CA LEU A 390 3.59 -20.72 18.05
C LEU A 390 2.17 -20.38 17.57
N LEU A 391 1.94 -19.15 17.12
CA LEU A 391 0.64 -18.76 16.55
C LEU A 391 0.35 -19.56 15.27
N ALA A 392 1.35 -19.75 14.41
CA ALA A 392 1.19 -20.57 13.21
C ALA A 392 0.86 -22.03 13.53
N PHE A 393 1.53 -22.60 14.55
CA PHE A 393 1.26 -23.95 15.05
C PHE A 393 -0.19 -24.11 15.56
N MET A 394 -0.70 -23.10 16.28
CA MET A 394 -2.04 -23.14 16.86
C MET A 394 -3.16 -22.91 15.83
N PHE A 395 -2.95 -22.02 14.86
CA PHE A 395 -4.03 -21.50 14.01
C PHE A 395 -3.95 -21.93 12.55
N ILE A 396 -2.79 -22.35 12.03
CA ILE A 396 -2.61 -22.68 10.62
C ILE A 396 -2.27 -24.15 10.43
N HIS A 397 -1.15 -24.60 10.99
CA HIS A 397 -0.63 -25.93 10.72
C HIS A 397 0.17 -26.47 11.89
N ASN A 398 -0.31 -27.57 12.49
CA ASN A 398 0.29 -28.23 13.65
C ASN A 398 1.45 -29.11 13.20
N ASP A 399 2.60 -28.50 12.96
CA ASP A 399 3.85 -29.17 12.58
C ASP A 399 5.04 -28.59 13.35
N ILE A 400 5.76 -29.46 14.05
CA ILE A 400 6.93 -29.08 14.85
C ILE A 400 8.14 -28.70 13.97
N ASN A 401 8.26 -29.30 12.78
CA ASN A 401 9.30 -28.96 11.82
C ASN A 401 9.09 -27.54 11.29
N LEU A 402 7.83 -27.15 11.08
CA LEU A 402 7.46 -25.78 10.71
C LEU A 402 7.85 -24.80 11.81
N VAL A 403 7.56 -25.12 13.07
CA VAL A 403 7.96 -24.29 14.23
C VAL A 403 9.48 -24.10 14.26
N ALA A 404 10.25 -25.19 14.16
CA ALA A 404 11.71 -25.14 14.16
C ALA A 404 12.25 -24.27 13.01
N ALA A 405 11.71 -24.47 11.80
CA ALA A 405 12.10 -23.71 10.62
C ALA A 405 11.82 -22.21 10.75
N VAL A 406 10.63 -21.84 11.25
CA VAL A 406 10.21 -20.44 11.42
C VAL A 406 11.00 -19.74 12.52
N VAL A 407 11.26 -20.41 13.66
CA VAL A 407 12.08 -19.83 14.74
C VAL A 407 13.51 -19.60 14.25
N ALA A 408 14.12 -20.60 13.60
CA ALA A 408 15.47 -20.51 13.10
C ALA A 408 15.59 -19.44 12.01
N GLY A 409 14.72 -19.47 11.00
CA GLY A 409 14.76 -18.51 9.91
C GLY A 409 14.40 -17.09 10.34
N GLY A 410 13.46 -16.91 11.27
CA GLY A 410 13.16 -15.61 11.88
C GLY A 410 14.37 -15.01 12.60
N PHE A 411 15.01 -15.79 13.48
CA PHE A 411 16.16 -15.36 14.25
C PHE A 411 17.39 -15.06 13.38
N ILE A 412 17.69 -15.94 12.41
CA ILE A 412 18.79 -15.73 11.46
C ILE A 412 18.48 -14.52 10.56
N GLY A 413 17.23 -14.35 10.13
CA GLY A 413 16.78 -13.18 9.38
C GLY A 413 17.03 -11.86 10.10
N THR A 414 16.73 -11.78 11.42
CA THR A 414 17.06 -10.61 12.24
C THR A 414 18.56 -10.35 12.33
N ASN A 415 19.37 -11.41 12.42
CA ASN A 415 20.83 -11.25 12.42
C ASN A 415 21.35 -10.76 11.05
N ILE A 416 20.74 -11.19 9.94
CA ILE A 416 21.04 -10.68 8.59
C ILE A 416 20.69 -9.19 8.48
N ASP A 417 19.60 -8.74 9.09
CA ASP A 417 19.28 -7.31 9.21
C ASP A 417 20.46 -6.54 9.83
N SER A 418 20.95 -7.01 10.97
CA SER A 418 22.11 -6.40 11.63
C SER A 418 23.38 -6.41 10.77
N VAL A 419 23.62 -7.47 9.98
CA VAL A 419 24.75 -7.53 9.04
C VAL A 419 24.59 -6.47 7.95
N PHE A 420 23.41 -6.33 7.36
CA PHE A 420 23.13 -5.31 6.34
C PHE A 420 23.16 -3.90 6.93
N GLY A 421 22.72 -3.71 8.17
CA GLY A 421 22.88 -2.49 8.95
C GLY A 421 24.35 -2.07 9.03
N ALA A 422 25.21 -3.00 9.48
CA ALA A 422 26.64 -2.76 9.65
C ALA A 422 27.40 -2.54 8.32
N THR A 423 26.92 -3.09 7.20
CA THR A 423 27.68 -3.14 5.95
C THR A 423 27.17 -2.18 4.87
N PHE A 424 25.85 -2.06 4.70
CA PHE A 424 25.22 -1.26 3.64
C PHE A 424 24.52 -0.01 4.19
N GLN A 425 23.83 -0.10 5.32
CA GLN A 425 23.10 1.05 5.88
C GLN A 425 24.03 2.13 6.39
N GLN A 426 25.05 1.77 7.19
CA GLN A 426 26.04 2.75 7.66
C GLN A 426 26.80 3.45 6.52
N LYS A 427 26.90 2.81 5.34
CA LYS A 427 27.53 3.40 4.14
C LYS A 427 26.56 4.21 3.27
N GLY A 428 25.29 4.27 3.65
CA GLY A 428 24.25 4.97 2.90
C GLY A 428 23.78 4.27 1.62
N TYR A 429 24.16 3.00 1.38
CA TYR A 429 23.71 2.24 0.21
C TYR A 429 22.25 1.77 0.35
N LEU A 430 21.83 1.46 1.58
CA LEU A 430 20.46 1.08 1.89
C LEU A 430 19.89 2.00 2.97
N SER A 431 18.59 2.30 2.84
CA SER A 431 17.82 2.86 3.95
C SER A 431 17.39 1.75 4.91
N ASN A 432 17.00 2.10 6.14
CA ASN A 432 16.42 1.16 7.12
C ASN A 432 15.35 0.25 6.50
N ASN A 433 14.36 0.85 5.82
CA ASN A 433 13.30 0.10 5.12
C ASN A 433 13.83 -0.86 4.04
N GLY A 434 14.98 -0.55 3.44
CA GLY A 434 15.63 -1.46 2.48
C GLY A 434 16.25 -2.67 3.19
N VAL A 435 16.92 -2.45 4.32
CA VAL A 435 17.50 -3.50 5.15
C VAL A 435 16.41 -4.44 5.67
N ASN A 436 15.33 -3.90 6.25
CA ASN A 436 14.16 -4.68 6.68
C ASN A 436 13.58 -5.56 5.57
N LEU A 437 13.50 -5.04 4.33
CA LEU A 437 13.01 -5.82 3.19
C LEU A 437 13.95 -6.99 2.86
N PHE A 438 15.26 -6.76 2.80
CA PHE A 438 16.21 -7.84 2.53
C PHE A 438 16.29 -8.85 3.68
N ALA A 439 16.16 -8.42 4.92
CA ALA A 439 16.11 -9.30 6.08
C ALA A 439 14.89 -10.23 6.01
N THR A 440 13.71 -9.68 5.77
CA THR A 440 12.46 -10.46 5.68
C THR A 440 12.41 -11.40 4.48
N ILE A 441 13.05 -11.05 3.35
CA ILE A 441 13.29 -11.98 2.23
C ILE A 441 14.24 -13.10 2.67
N SER A 442 15.31 -12.76 3.37
CA SER A 442 16.31 -13.73 3.81
C SER A 442 15.73 -14.75 4.78
N GLY A 443 14.98 -14.30 5.79
CA GLY A 443 14.31 -15.20 6.73
C GLY A 443 13.22 -16.06 6.10
N ALA A 444 12.55 -15.56 5.05
CA ALA A 444 11.63 -16.37 4.26
C ALA A 444 12.36 -17.52 3.55
N LEU A 445 13.45 -17.22 2.85
CA LEU A 445 14.26 -18.23 2.15
C LEU A 445 14.82 -19.27 3.13
N ILE A 446 15.38 -18.82 4.26
CA ILE A 446 15.97 -19.71 5.25
C ILE A 446 14.90 -20.62 5.87
N SER A 447 13.74 -20.08 6.23
CA SER A 447 12.66 -20.90 6.80
C SER A 447 12.14 -21.93 5.79
N GLY A 448 11.96 -21.54 4.52
CA GLY A 448 11.58 -22.47 3.46
C GLY A 448 12.60 -23.59 3.25
N ILE A 449 13.90 -23.26 3.23
CA ILE A 449 15.00 -24.23 3.07
C ILE A 449 15.06 -25.18 4.27
N ILE A 450 15.03 -24.67 5.49
CA ILE A 450 15.08 -25.50 6.70
C ILE A 450 13.86 -26.42 6.74
N TYR A 451 12.68 -25.90 6.44
CA TYR A 451 11.46 -26.71 6.41
C TYR A 451 11.56 -27.85 5.39
N TYR A 452 12.02 -27.54 4.17
CA TYR A 452 12.26 -28.54 3.14
C TYR A 452 13.25 -29.64 3.58
N MET A 453 14.33 -29.26 4.28
CA MET A 453 15.31 -30.22 4.81
C MET A 453 14.80 -31.07 5.98
N LEU A 454 13.86 -30.56 6.78
CA LEU A 454 13.28 -31.28 7.92
C LEU A 454 12.10 -32.17 7.50
N GLY A 455 11.40 -31.81 6.42
CA GLY A 455 10.28 -32.57 5.86
C GLY A 455 10.66 -33.62 4.81
N SER A 456 11.92 -33.64 4.37
CA SER A 456 12.47 -34.63 3.42
C SER A 456 12.93 -35.93 4.05
#